data_AF-A0A6J0DZ36-F1
#
_entry.id   AF-A0A6J0DZ36-F1
#
_cell.length_a   1.000
_cell.length_b   1.000
_cell.length_c   1.000
_cell.angle_alpha   90.00
_cell.angle_beta   90.00
_cell.angle_gamma   90.00
#
_symmetry.space_group_name_H-M   'P 1'
#
loop_
_entity.id
_entity.type
_entity.pdbx_description
1 polymer ?
#
loop_
_entity_poly.entity_id
_entity_poly.type
_entity_poly.pdbx_seq_one_letter_code
_entity_poly.pdbx_strand_id
1 'polypeptide(L)'
;MALKGRALYDFHSENKEEINIQQDEDLVIFSETSLDGWLQGQNSRGETGLFPASYVEIVRPGPGINTNHVDYPSSPAGSLGTQVSLYNSPSVASQARSGGGSGFLSNQGSFEDDDDDDWDDWDDGCTVVEEPRAGGLGTNGHPPLNLSYPGAYPNQHMAFRPKAPLERQDSLASAKRGSVVGRNLNRFSCFVRSGVEAFILGDVPMMAKIAETYSIEMGPRGPQWKANPHPFACSVEDPTKQTKFKGIKSYISYKLTPTHAGSPVYRRYKHFDWLYNRLLHKFTVISVPHLPEKQATGRFEEDFIEKRKRRLILWMDHMTSHPVLSQYEGFQHFLSCLDDKQWKMGKRRAEKDEMVGASFLLTFQIPTEHQDLQDVEDRVDTFKAFSKKMDDSVLQLSTVASELVRKHVGGFRKEFQKLGSAFQAISHAFQMDPPFSSEALNNAISHTGRTYETVGEMFAEQPKNDLFQMLDTLSLYQGLLSNFPDIIHLQKGAFAKVKESQRMSDEGRMAQEEADGIRRRCRVVGFALQAEMNHFHQRRELDFKHMMQSYLRQQILFYQRVGQQLEKTLRMYDHL
;
A
#
# COMPACT_ATOMS: atom_id res chain seq x y z
N MET A 1 -33.19 13.98 1.34
CA MET A 1 -33.67 14.80 0.20
C MET A 1 -33.08 14.18 -1.05
N ALA A 2 -33.82 14.05 -2.14
CA ALA A 2 -33.24 13.58 -3.40
C ALA A 2 -32.36 14.68 -3.99
N LEU A 3 -31.12 14.35 -4.35
CA LEU A 3 -30.19 15.28 -4.99
C LEU A 3 -30.40 15.22 -6.51
N LYS A 4 -30.21 16.34 -7.20
CA LYS A 4 -30.15 16.35 -8.67
C LYS A 4 -28.71 16.19 -9.11
N GLY A 5 -28.48 15.38 -10.13
CA GLY A 5 -27.20 15.27 -10.83
C GLY A 5 -27.42 15.23 -12.33
N ARG A 6 -26.32 15.36 -13.08
CA ARG A 6 -26.30 15.26 -14.54
C ARG A 6 -25.17 14.35 -14.96
N ALA A 7 -25.44 13.43 -15.87
CA ALA A 7 -24.44 12.54 -16.43
C ALA A 7 -23.43 13.30 -17.30
N LEU A 8 -22.15 13.03 -17.14
CA LEU A 8 -21.04 13.63 -17.88
C LEU A 8 -20.60 12.80 -19.09
N TYR A 9 -20.89 11.50 -19.08
CA TYR A 9 -20.52 10.54 -20.12
C TYR A 9 -21.60 9.45 -20.22
N ASP A 10 -21.68 8.80 -21.37
CA ASP A 10 -22.47 7.58 -21.54
C ASP A 10 -21.90 6.44 -20.68
N PHE A 11 -22.77 5.71 -19.98
CA PHE A 11 -22.44 4.47 -19.28
C PHE A 11 -23.48 3.40 -19.62
N HIS A 12 -22.99 2.21 -19.97
CA HIS A 12 -23.79 1.04 -20.27
C HIS A 12 -23.72 0.05 -19.11
N SER A 13 -24.87 -0.44 -18.65
CA SER A 13 -24.91 -1.38 -17.53
C SER A 13 -24.49 -2.78 -17.96
N GLU A 14 -23.59 -3.38 -17.18
CA GLU A 14 -23.12 -4.75 -17.35
C GLU A 14 -23.90 -5.71 -16.43
N ASN A 15 -24.40 -5.20 -15.30
CA ASN A 15 -25.18 -5.96 -14.32
C ASN A 15 -26.64 -5.50 -14.22
N LYS A 16 -27.50 -6.39 -13.69
CA LYS A 16 -28.94 -6.11 -13.48
C LYS A 16 -29.25 -5.11 -12.36
N GLU A 17 -28.26 -4.76 -11.55
CA GLU A 17 -28.37 -3.77 -10.47
C GLU A 17 -27.94 -2.37 -10.91
N GLU A 18 -27.38 -2.26 -12.13
CA GLU A 18 -26.93 -1.03 -12.77
C GLU A 18 -27.94 -0.53 -13.80
N ILE A 19 -27.90 0.77 -14.10
CA ILE A 19 -28.71 1.38 -15.16
C ILE A 19 -27.86 2.11 -16.18
N ASN A 20 -28.30 2.08 -17.44
CA ASN A 20 -27.73 2.92 -18.49
C ASN A 20 -27.99 4.40 -18.18
N ILE A 21 -26.99 5.25 -18.34
CA ILE A 21 -27.12 6.71 -18.32
C ILE A 21 -26.46 7.28 -19.58
N GLN A 22 -27.06 8.31 -20.17
CA GLN A 22 -26.51 8.99 -21.35
C GLN A 22 -25.86 10.32 -20.96
N GLN A 23 -24.86 10.77 -21.72
CA GLN A 23 -24.25 12.08 -21.51
C GLN A 23 -25.31 13.20 -21.53
N ASP A 24 -25.17 14.14 -20.60
CA ASP A 24 -26.11 15.24 -20.33
C ASP A 24 -27.54 14.81 -19.89
N GLU A 25 -27.75 13.53 -19.52
CA GLU A 25 -29.00 13.06 -18.92
C GLU A 25 -29.17 13.56 -17.47
N ASP A 26 -30.36 14.07 -17.13
CA ASP A 26 -30.76 14.44 -15.77
C ASP A 26 -31.00 13.20 -14.89
N LEU A 27 -30.37 13.17 -13.71
CA LEU A 27 -30.43 12.07 -12.75
C LEU A 27 -30.95 12.53 -11.38
N VAL A 28 -31.70 11.65 -10.71
CA VAL A 28 -32.17 11.85 -9.33
C VAL A 28 -31.42 10.88 -8.42
N ILE A 29 -30.53 11.41 -7.58
CA ILE A 29 -29.64 10.62 -6.71
C ILE A 29 -30.28 10.46 -5.33
N PHE A 30 -30.36 9.23 -4.85
CA PHE A 30 -31.04 8.88 -3.59
C PHE A 30 -30.11 8.87 -2.37
N SER A 31 -28.80 8.68 -2.57
CA SER A 31 -27.79 8.71 -1.51
C SER A 31 -26.48 9.33 -2.03
N GLU A 32 -25.87 10.21 -1.24
CA GLU A 32 -24.54 10.79 -1.51
C GLU A 32 -23.41 9.90 -0.94
N THR A 33 -23.75 8.88 -0.16
CA THR A 33 -22.77 7.90 0.36
C THR A 33 -22.40 6.94 -0.76
N SER A 34 -21.34 7.24 -1.50
CA SER A 34 -20.78 6.32 -2.48
C SER A 34 -20.17 5.11 -1.77
N LEU A 35 -20.84 3.96 -1.82
CA LEU A 35 -20.17 2.69 -1.58
C LEU A 35 -19.32 2.36 -2.81
N ASP A 36 -18.02 2.18 -2.59
CA ASP A 36 -17.04 1.70 -3.57
C ASP A 36 -17.03 2.45 -4.93
N GLY A 37 -17.33 3.75 -4.91
CA GLY A 37 -17.32 4.61 -6.10
C GLY A 37 -18.60 4.62 -6.94
N TRP A 38 -19.69 3.99 -6.47
CA TRP A 38 -20.98 3.98 -7.15
C TRP A 38 -22.01 4.89 -6.47
N LEU A 39 -22.93 5.46 -7.25
CA LEU A 39 -24.11 6.19 -6.77
C LEU A 39 -25.37 5.40 -7.11
N GLN A 40 -26.37 5.47 -6.23
CA GLN A 40 -27.71 4.93 -6.49
C GLN A 40 -28.68 6.05 -6.82
N GLY A 41 -29.40 5.91 -7.93
CA GLY A 41 -30.35 6.92 -8.38
C GLY A 41 -31.30 6.41 -9.46
N GLN A 42 -32.05 7.34 -10.02
CA GLN A 42 -33.02 7.14 -11.09
C GLN A 42 -32.68 8.04 -12.28
N ASN A 43 -32.78 7.49 -13.49
CA ASN A 43 -32.53 8.22 -14.74
C ASN A 43 -33.80 8.89 -15.30
N SER A 44 -33.67 9.63 -16.40
CA SER A 44 -34.79 10.37 -17.00
C SER A 44 -35.91 9.46 -17.52
N ARG A 45 -35.58 8.19 -17.80
CA ARG A 45 -36.51 7.14 -18.25
C ARG A 45 -37.24 6.47 -17.07
N GLY A 46 -36.93 6.83 -15.83
CA GLY A 46 -37.54 6.29 -14.62
C GLY A 46 -36.92 4.98 -14.12
N GLU A 47 -35.87 4.48 -14.77
CA GLU A 47 -35.16 3.27 -14.36
C GLU A 47 -34.29 3.58 -13.13
N THR A 48 -34.26 2.69 -12.13
CA THR A 48 -33.54 2.88 -10.86
C THR A 48 -32.47 1.82 -10.67
N GLY A 49 -31.26 2.23 -10.31
CA GLY A 49 -30.11 1.35 -10.15
C GLY A 49 -28.83 2.10 -9.79
N LEU A 50 -27.70 1.42 -9.97
CA LEU A 50 -26.37 1.94 -9.74
C LEU A 50 -25.74 2.52 -11.01
N PHE A 51 -24.93 3.56 -10.86
CA PHE A 51 -24.06 4.13 -11.90
C PHE A 51 -22.77 4.71 -11.27
N PRO A 52 -21.66 4.81 -12.02
CA PRO A 52 -20.39 5.27 -11.45
C PRO A 52 -20.45 6.73 -10.98
N ALA A 53 -19.94 7.02 -9.77
CA ALA A 53 -19.91 8.36 -9.20
C ALA A 53 -19.06 9.34 -10.03
N SER A 54 -18.02 8.84 -10.70
CA SER A 54 -17.15 9.61 -11.59
C SER A 54 -17.82 10.05 -12.90
N TYR A 55 -18.98 9.49 -13.24
CA TYR A 55 -19.72 9.77 -14.47
C TYR A 55 -20.83 10.82 -14.26
N VAL A 56 -20.98 11.38 -13.05
CA VAL A 56 -22.12 12.25 -12.70
C VAL A 56 -21.67 13.48 -11.92
N GLU A 57 -22.12 14.66 -12.36
CA GLU A 57 -21.97 15.94 -11.66
C GLU A 57 -23.19 16.20 -10.77
N ILE A 58 -23.01 16.38 -9.45
CA ILE A 58 -24.11 16.68 -8.52
C ILE A 58 -24.43 18.18 -8.53
N VAL A 59 -25.61 18.54 -9.01
CA VAL A 59 -26.09 19.92 -9.10
C VAL A 59 -26.68 20.35 -7.75
N ARG A 60 -25.84 20.94 -6.90
CA ARG A 60 -26.27 21.55 -5.64
C ARG A 60 -26.81 22.97 -5.91
N PRO A 61 -28.02 23.34 -5.44
CA PRO A 61 -28.52 24.70 -5.58
C PRO A 61 -27.74 25.66 -4.66
N GLY A 62 -26.81 26.42 -5.23
CA GLY A 62 -26.26 27.61 -4.57
C GLY A 62 -27.31 28.72 -4.47
N PRO A 63 -27.22 29.64 -3.49
CA PRO A 63 -28.08 30.82 -3.45
C PRO A 63 -27.83 31.67 -4.69
N GLY A 64 -28.87 31.84 -5.51
CA GLY A 64 -28.74 32.37 -6.87
C GLY A 64 -28.29 33.83 -6.92
N ILE A 65 -27.33 34.10 -7.80
CA ILE A 65 -27.03 35.47 -8.26
C ILE A 65 -28.08 35.82 -9.32
N ASN A 66 -29.07 36.63 -8.94
CA ASN A 66 -29.96 37.28 -9.90
C ASN A 66 -29.45 38.70 -10.20
N THR A 67 -29.18 38.95 -11.48
CA THR A 67 -28.88 40.28 -12.01
C THR A 67 -30.15 41.14 -12.02
N ASN A 68 -30.21 42.19 -11.19
CA ASN A 68 -30.43 43.59 -11.61
C ASN A 68 -30.87 44.53 -10.47
N HIS A 69 -30.43 45.79 -10.59
CA HIS A 69 -30.88 47.01 -9.89
C HIS A 69 -30.51 47.26 -8.41
N VAL A 70 -29.72 48.35 -8.21
CA VAL A 70 -29.77 49.44 -7.20
C VAL A 70 -30.63 49.24 -5.91
N ASP A 71 -30.22 49.65 -4.70
CA ASP A 71 -29.26 50.70 -4.27
C ASP A 71 -28.54 50.37 -2.93
N TYR A 72 -27.46 51.10 -2.61
CA TYR A 72 -26.87 51.22 -1.25
C TYR A 72 -27.62 52.30 -0.43
N PRO A 73 -27.37 52.52 0.89
CA PRO A 73 -26.65 51.72 1.90
C PRO A 73 -27.43 51.53 3.23
N SER A 74 -26.89 50.73 4.17
CA SER A 74 -26.65 51.11 5.61
C SER A 74 -26.66 49.90 6.56
N SER A 75 -25.59 49.76 7.36
CA SER A 75 -25.56 49.04 8.66
C SER A 75 -25.88 50.04 9.80
N PRO A 76 -25.85 49.73 11.12
CA PRO A 76 -25.49 48.48 11.83
C PRO A 76 -26.40 48.13 13.06
N ALA A 77 -25.88 47.28 13.97
CA ALA A 77 -26.35 46.91 15.34
C ALA A 77 -27.50 45.87 15.43
N GLY A 78 -27.60 45.04 16.49
CA GLY A 78 -26.81 44.96 17.73
C GLY A 78 -26.95 43.62 18.50
N SER A 79 -26.32 43.51 19.68
CA SER A 79 -25.99 42.26 20.40
C SER A 79 -27.00 41.77 21.47
N LEU A 80 -26.65 40.63 22.12
CA LEU A 80 -27.10 40.06 23.42
C LEU A 80 -28.34 39.12 23.37
N GLY A 81 -28.41 38.00 24.11
CA GLY A 81 -27.44 37.29 24.98
C GLY A 81 -28.13 36.22 25.88
N THR A 82 -27.38 35.44 26.69
CA THR A 82 -27.84 34.71 27.93
C THR A 82 -28.81 33.49 27.74
N GLN A 83 -28.74 32.31 28.41
CA GLN A 83 -27.74 31.63 29.28
C GLN A 83 -27.98 30.08 29.36
N VAL A 84 -26.95 29.31 29.77
CA VAL A 84 -26.87 28.30 30.89
C VAL A 84 -28.23 27.75 31.46
N SER A 85 -28.52 26.45 31.74
CA SER A 85 -27.65 25.27 32.07
C SER A 85 -28.29 23.84 31.95
N LEU A 86 -27.44 22.82 31.72
CA LEU A 86 -27.26 21.48 32.37
C LEU A 86 -28.39 20.48 32.81
N TYR A 87 -28.07 19.19 32.57
CA TYR A 87 -28.39 17.91 33.29
C TYR A 87 -29.50 16.91 32.84
N ASN A 88 -29.08 15.63 32.92
CA ASN A 88 -29.77 14.34 33.13
C ASN A 88 -30.57 13.59 32.04
N SER A 89 -30.09 12.37 31.77
CA SER A 89 -30.89 11.14 31.49
C SER A 89 -31.19 10.41 32.84
N PRO A 90 -32.05 9.37 32.92
CA PRO A 90 -31.70 8.01 32.41
C PRO A 90 -32.86 7.06 31.98
N SER A 91 -32.50 5.99 31.22
CA SER A 91 -33.07 4.60 31.22
C SER A 91 -34.58 4.34 31.07
N VAL A 92 -35.06 3.35 30.29
CA VAL A 92 -35.10 1.89 30.60
C VAL A 92 -35.58 1.07 29.36
N ALA A 93 -35.16 -0.21 29.30
CA ALA A 93 -35.61 -1.42 28.55
C ALA A 93 -36.93 -1.39 27.70
N SER A 94 -37.19 -2.30 26.73
CA SER A 94 -37.05 -3.78 26.82
C SER A 94 -37.45 -4.55 25.55
N GLN A 95 -36.94 -5.80 25.39
CA GLN A 95 -37.55 -6.96 24.67
C GLN A 95 -37.84 -6.87 23.14
N ALA A 96 -38.05 -7.94 22.37
CA ALA A 96 -37.51 -9.33 22.37
C ALA A 96 -37.98 -10.11 21.09
N ARG A 97 -37.26 -11.19 20.73
CA ARG A 97 -37.71 -12.42 20.01
C ARG A 97 -38.11 -12.45 18.51
N SER A 98 -37.24 -13.15 17.76
CA SER A 98 -37.48 -14.49 17.13
C SER A 98 -38.28 -14.70 15.82
N GLY A 99 -37.75 -15.65 15.01
CA GLY A 99 -38.33 -16.25 13.79
C GLY A 99 -37.48 -15.88 12.56
N GLY A 100 -36.73 -16.75 11.88
CA GLY A 100 -37.03 -18.12 11.40
C GLY A 100 -37.56 -18.02 9.96
N GLY A 101 -37.11 -18.75 8.93
CA GLY A 101 -36.13 -19.82 8.77
C GLY A 101 -36.33 -20.46 7.36
N SER A 102 -35.47 -21.40 6.94
CA SER A 102 -35.44 -22.03 5.58
C SER A 102 -34.89 -21.12 4.46
N GLY A 103 -34.19 -21.60 3.41
CA GLY A 103 -33.80 -22.96 3.04
C GLY A 103 -33.79 -23.12 1.50
N PHE A 104 -33.04 -24.10 0.97
CA PHE A 104 -32.82 -24.41 -0.47
C PHE A 104 -31.94 -23.43 -1.28
N LEU A 105 -31.30 -23.83 -2.39
CA LEU A 105 -30.37 -24.96 -2.63
C LEU A 105 -29.70 -24.75 -4.01
N SER A 106 -28.39 -24.95 -4.12
CA SER A 106 -27.60 -25.32 -5.32
C SER A 106 -28.00 -24.81 -6.73
N ASN A 107 -27.07 -24.17 -7.45
CA ASN A 107 -26.31 -24.89 -8.50
C ASN A 107 -24.97 -24.22 -8.86
N GLN A 108 -24.07 -24.99 -9.49
CA GLN A 108 -22.75 -24.59 -9.97
C GLN A 108 -22.81 -23.86 -11.33
N GLY A 109 -21.81 -23.01 -11.59
CA GLY A 109 -21.47 -22.48 -12.90
C GLY A 109 -20.02 -21.98 -12.89
N SER A 110 -19.12 -22.75 -13.49
CA SER A 110 -17.70 -22.39 -13.63
C SER A 110 -17.49 -21.84 -15.04
N PHE A 111 -16.84 -20.68 -15.15
CA PHE A 111 -16.19 -20.25 -16.38
C PHE A 111 -14.82 -19.68 -16.07
N GLU A 112 -13.85 -20.14 -16.85
CA GLU A 112 -12.45 -19.69 -16.87
C GLU A 112 -12.30 -18.62 -17.97
N ASP A 113 -11.12 -17.99 -17.99
CA ASP A 113 -10.58 -17.13 -19.04
C ASP A 113 -11.25 -15.77 -19.31
N ASP A 114 -10.46 -14.70 -19.16
CA ASP A 114 -9.93 -13.99 -20.33
C ASP A 114 -8.55 -13.38 -19.97
N ASP A 115 -7.52 -13.85 -20.67
CA ASP A 115 -6.18 -13.25 -20.73
C ASP A 115 -6.23 -12.11 -21.77
N ASP A 116 -5.91 -10.87 -21.40
CA ASP A 116 -5.56 -9.82 -22.38
C ASP A 116 -4.67 -8.72 -21.77
N ASP A 117 -3.40 -8.69 -22.21
CA ASP A 117 -2.60 -7.49 -22.58
C ASP A 117 -1.08 -7.77 -22.62
N ASP A 118 -0.64 -8.69 -23.50
CA ASP A 118 0.79 -8.91 -23.84
C ASP A 118 1.25 -8.02 -25.02
N TRP A 119 1.00 -6.71 -24.92
CA TRP A 119 1.24 -5.75 -26.02
C TRP A 119 2.51 -4.87 -25.87
N ASP A 120 3.45 -5.23 -24.98
CA ASP A 120 4.64 -4.43 -24.65
C ASP A 120 5.96 -4.93 -25.34
N ASP A 121 5.94 -5.92 -26.26
CA ASP A 121 7.16 -6.57 -26.84
C ASP A 121 7.52 -6.21 -28.31
N TRP A 122 6.99 -5.13 -28.89
CA TRP A 122 7.37 -4.68 -30.25
C TRP A 122 8.04 -3.28 -30.28
N ASP A 123 9.29 -3.27 -30.77
CA ASP A 123 10.11 -2.13 -31.21
C ASP A 123 10.44 -0.96 -30.24
N ASP A 124 11.35 -1.21 -29.28
CA ASP A 124 12.22 -0.15 -28.70
C ASP A 124 13.52 -0.03 -29.53
N GLY A 125 13.39 0.55 -30.74
CA GLY A 125 14.52 0.86 -31.63
C GLY A 125 15.43 1.97 -31.08
N CYS A 126 16.74 1.83 -31.30
CA CYS A 126 17.77 2.66 -30.65
C CYS A 126 17.72 4.15 -30.99
N THR A 127 18.10 5.00 -30.02
CA THR A 127 18.86 6.23 -30.32
C THR A 127 20.06 6.31 -29.37
N VAL A 128 21.23 5.92 -29.87
CA VAL A 128 22.53 6.26 -29.28
C VAL A 128 23.00 7.60 -29.86
N VAL A 129 23.78 8.31 -29.06
CA VAL A 129 24.46 9.57 -29.43
C VAL A 129 25.36 9.40 -30.66
N GLU A 130 25.37 10.38 -31.56
CA GLU A 130 26.34 10.48 -32.66
C GLU A 130 27.69 11.05 -32.18
N GLU A 131 28.79 10.52 -32.71
CA GLU A 131 29.89 11.30 -33.27
C GLU A 131 30.74 10.41 -34.23
N PRO A 132 31.54 10.98 -35.15
CA PRO A 132 31.57 10.47 -36.53
C PRO A 132 32.84 9.70 -36.93
N ARG A 133 32.72 8.84 -37.96
CA ARG A 133 33.74 8.70 -39.04
C ARG A 133 33.30 7.88 -40.26
N ALA A 134 33.48 8.51 -41.43
CA ALA A 134 33.91 7.97 -42.72
C ALA A 134 33.26 6.69 -43.33
N GLY A 135 32.42 6.91 -44.35
CA GLY A 135 32.76 6.44 -45.71
C GLY A 135 32.05 5.21 -46.30
N GLY A 136 31.26 5.45 -47.37
CA GLY A 136 31.22 4.55 -48.54
C GLY A 136 29.94 3.77 -48.85
N LEU A 137 29.21 4.21 -49.89
CA LEU A 137 28.60 3.40 -50.98
C LEU A 137 27.80 2.12 -50.57
N GLY A 138 26.47 2.11 -50.58
CA GLY A 138 25.63 1.82 -51.77
C GLY A 138 25.06 0.38 -51.71
N THR A 139 23.95 -0.06 -52.33
CA THR A 139 22.88 0.53 -53.17
C THR A 139 21.64 -0.41 -53.18
N ASN A 140 20.41 0.14 -53.26
CA ASN A 140 19.16 -0.46 -53.82
C ASN A 140 18.62 -1.80 -53.23
N GLY A 141 17.31 -2.15 -53.26
CA GLY A 141 16.09 -1.47 -53.71
C GLY A 141 14.92 -2.48 -53.88
N HIS A 142 13.72 -2.15 -53.38
CA HIS A 142 12.45 -2.92 -53.42
C HIS A 142 11.57 -2.54 -54.67
N PRO A 143 10.25 -2.89 -54.85
CA PRO A 143 9.38 -4.03 -54.43
C PRO A 143 8.56 -4.73 -55.60
N PRO A 144 7.18 -4.71 -55.74
CA PRO A 144 6.34 -5.92 -55.63
C PRO A 144 5.20 -6.08 -56.71
N LEU A 145 4.19 -6.94 -56.42
CA LEU A 145 2.70 -6.89 -56.69
C LEU A 145 2.18 -8.34 -56.98
N ASN A 146 1.18 -8.95 -56.33
CA ASN A 146 -0.19 -8.61 -55.88
C ASN A 146 -1.30 -8.82 -56.95
N LEU A 147 -2.21 -9.79 -56.77
CA LEU A 147 -3.63 -9.80 -57.23
C LEU A 147 -4.43 -11.02 -56.67
N SER A 148 -5.76 -11.07 -56.85
CA SER A 148 -6.72 -11.68 -55.89
C SER A 148 -7.97 -12.41 -56.46
N TYR A 149 -8.43 -13.49 -55.77
CA TYR A 149 -9.82 -14.07 -55.72
C TYR A 149 -10.41 -14.74 -57.01
N PRO A 150 -11.55 -15.50 -56.98
CA PRO A 150 -12.03 -16.56 -56.05
C PRO A 150 -12.74 -17.79 -56.75
N GLY A 151 -13.35 -18.74 -56.00
CA GLY A 151 -14.49 -19.54 -56.56
C GLY A 151 -14.94 -20.90 -55.94
N ALA A 152 -15.92 -20.87 -55.03
CA ALA A 152 -17.13 -21.74 -54.82
C ALA A 152 -17.19 -23.30 -54.95
N TYR A 153 -18.17 -23.87 -54.23
CA TYR A 153 -18.54 -25.29 -53.99
C TYR A 153 -19.29 -26.01 -55.15
N PRO A 154 -19.64 -27.32 -55.01
CA PRO A 154 -20.97 -27.66 -54.47
C PRO A 154 -21.02 -28.83 -53.43
N ASN A 155 -22.21 -29.08 -52.89
CA ASN A 155 -22.52 -29.89 -51.69
C ASN A 155 -23.43 -31.10 -52.03
N GLN A 156 -23.38 -32.23 -51.30
CA GLN A 156 -24.43 -33.27 -51.32
C GLN A 156 -24.47 -34.18 -50.07
N HIS A 157 -25.62 -34.84 -49.85
CA HIS A 157 -26.13 -35.26 -48.53
C HIS A 157 -26.01 -36.77 -48.18
N MET A 158 -25.97 -37.02 -46.86
CA MET A 158 -26.48 -38.19 -46.08
C MET A 158 -26.04 -39.64 -46.37
N ALA A 159 -25.54 -40.29 -45.31
CA ALA A 159 -25.93 -41.66 -44.93
C ALA A 159 -25.78 -41.89 -43.41
N PHE A 160 -26.79 -42.48 -42.77
CA PHE A 160 -26.80 -42.88 -41.35
C PHE A 160 -26.24 -44.29 -41.16
N ARG A 161 -25.47 -44.55 -40.09
CA ARG A 161 -25.34 -45.89 -39.44
C ARG A 161 -25.11 -45.78 -37.92
N PRO A 162 -25.49 -46.81 -37.12
CA PRO A 162 -25.76 -46.63 -35.69
C PRO A 162 -24.60 -47.01 -34.76
N LYS A 163 -24.71 -46.61 -33.49
CA LYS A 163 -23.82 -46.99 -32.38
C LYS A 163 -23.90 -48.49 -32.05
N ALA A 164 -22.77 -49.05 -31.58
CA ALA A 164 -22.71 -50.24 -30.75
C ALA A 164 -22.31 -49.86 -29.30
N PRO A 165 -22.58 -50.69 -28.27
CA PRO A 165 -22.54 -50.25 -26.87
C PRO A 165 -21.13 -50.25 -26.27
N LEU A 166 -20.86 -49.32 -25.35
CA LEU A 166 -19.71 -49.43 -24.45
C LEU A 166 -20.01 -50.42 -23.33
N GLU A 167 -19.24 -51.50 -23.24
CA GLU A 167 -19.09 -52.24 -21.99
C GLU A 167 -18.14 -51.48 -21.06
N ARG A 168 -18.46 -51.49 -19.75
CA ARG A 168 -17.53 -50.99 -18.72
C ARG A 168 -16.37 -51.96 -18.59
N GLN A 169 -15.14 -51.46 -18.67
CA GLN A 169 -13.96 -52.20 -18.23
C GLN A 169 -13.19 -51.36 -17.20
N ASP A 170 -13.42 -51.66 -15.93
CA ASP A 170 -12.71 -51.04 -14.81
C ASP A 170 -11.20 -51.32 -14.92
N SER A 171 -10.42 -50.26 -15.09
CA SER A 171 -8.94 -50.34 -15.14
C SER A 171 -8.36 -49.68 -13.88
N LEU A 172 -8.34 -50.47 -12.80
CA LEU A 172 -7.66 -50.17 -11.54
C LEU A 172 -6.13 -50.15 -11.73
N ALA A 173 -5.54 -49.03 -12.17
CA ALA A 173 -4.08 -48.88 -12.25
C ALA A 173 -3.57 -47.42 -12.27
N SER A 174 -3.89 -46.60 -11.26
CA SER A 174 -3.02 -45.48 -10.85
C SER A 174 -3.40 -44.96 -9.47
N ALA A 175 -2.91 -45.60 -8.41
CA ALA A 175 -3.05 -45.12 -7.06
C ALA A 175 -2.20 -43.84 -6.85
N LYS A 176 -2.78 -42.66 -7.11
CA LYS A 176 -2.27 -41.41 -6.53
C LYS A 176 -2.19 -41.61 -5.02
N ARG A 177 -1.02 -41.34 -4.42
CA ARG A 177 -0.90 -41.17 -2.96
C ARG A 177 -1.81 -40.01 -2.55
N GLY A 178 -3.01 -40.33 -2.07
CA GLY A 178 -3.82 -39.36 -1.34
C GLY A 178 -3.21 -39.19 0.04
N SER A 179 -2.92 -37.96 0.44
CA SER A 179 -2.61 -37.64 1.84
C SER A 179 -3.69 -38.24 2.74
N VAL A 180 -3.29 -39.03 3.74
CA VAL A 180 -4.21 -39.62 4.72
C VAL A 180 -4.83 -38.53 5.60
N VAL A 181 -4.12 -37.41 5.78
CA VAL A 181 -4.66 -36.17 6.36
C VAL A 181 -5.58 -35.49 5.35
N GLY A 182 -6.78 -35.09 5.78
CA GLY A 182 -7.73 -34.42 4.88
C GLY A 182 -7.17 -33.08 4.41
N ARG A 183 -7.18 -32.81 3.10
CA ARG A 183 -6.84 -31.47 2.58
C ARG A 183 -7.92 -30.46 2.93
N ASN A 184 -7.55 -29.19 3.12
CA ASN A 184 -8.53 -28.14 3.37
C ASN A 184 -9.44 -27.95 2.15
N LEU A 185 -10.76 -28.01 2.38
CA LEU A 185 -11.76 -27.85 1.32
C LEU A 185 -11.80 -26.42 0.77
N ASN A 186 -11.36 -25.42 1.55
CA ASN A 186 -11.30 -24.04 1.09
C ASN A 186 -9.97 -23.74 0.37
N ARG A 187 -9.95 -23.97 -0.95
CA ARG A 187 -8.83 -23.66 -1.86
C ARG A 187 -8.40 -22.18 -1.83
N PHE A 188 -9.28 -21.27 -1.45
CA PHE A 188 -9.01 -19.83 -1.38
C PHE A 188 -8.40 -19.38 -0.04
N SER A 189 -8.31 -20.26 0.96
CA SER A 189 -7.65 -19.93 2.23
C SER A 189 -6.16 -19.63 2.03
N CYS A 190 -5.62 -18.67 2.79
CA CYS A 190 -4.20 -18.31 2.67
C CYS A 190 -3.26 -19.50 2.93
N PHE A 191 -3.65 -20.43 3.81
CA PHE A 191 -2.93 -21.68 4.07
C PHE A 191 -2.79 -22.60 2.85
N VAL A 192 -3.78 -22.63 1.96
CA VAL A 192 -3.72 -23.36 0.68
C VAL A 192 -3.01 -22.53 -0.39
N ARG A 193 -3.36 -21.24 -0.55
CA ARG A 193 -2.81 -20.36 -1.60
C ARG A 193 -1.30 -20.12 -1.48
N SER A 194 -0.79 -20.02 -0.25
CA SER A 194 0.66 -19.95 0.03
C SER A 194 1.41 -21.26 -0.25
N GLY A 195 0.67 -22.37 -0.42
CA GLY A 195 1.19 -23.72 -0.54
C GLY A 195 1.76 -24.32 0.76
N VAL A 196 1.63 -23.64 1.91
CA VAL A 196 2.12 -24.17 3.19
C VAL A 196 1.42 -25.49 3.54
N GLU A 197 0.13 -25.68 3.22
CA GLU A 197 -0.52 -27.00 3.39
C GLU A 197 0.23 -28.10 2.63
N ALA A 198 0.55 -27.87 1.35
CA ALA A 198 1.28 -28.84 0.52
C ALA A 198 2.69 -29.13 1.08
N PHE A 199 3.39 -28.10 1.58
CA PHE A 199 4.67 -28.29 2.28
C PHE A 199 4.50 -29.16 3.53
N ILE A 200 3.55 -28.84 4.41
CA ILE A 200 3.30 -29.57 5.65
C ILE A 200 2.93 -31.04 5.37
N LEU A 201 2.10 -31.31 4.36
CA LEU A 201 1.74 -32.68 3.95
C LEU A 201 2.88 -33.42 3.23
N GLY A 202 3.88 -32.72 2.70
CA GLY A 202 4.99 -33.32 1.94
C GLY A 202 4.66 -33.55 0.46
N ASP A 203 3.65 -32.85 -0.05
CA ASP A 203 3.22 -32.86 -1.46
C ASP A 203 4.13 -32.01 -2.37
N VAL A 204 5.06 -31.23 -1.80
CA VAL A 204 6.02 -30.42 -2.57
C VAL A 204 7.11 -31.30 -3.18
N PRO A 205 7.31 -31.30 -4.51
CA PRO A 205 8.38 -32.06 -5.16
C PRO A 205 9.77 -31.65 -4.65
N MET A 206 10.62 -32.64 -4.37
CA MET A 206 11.99 -32.35 -3.96
C MET A 206 12.80 -31.84 -5.17
N MET A 207 13.21 -30.58 -5.11
CA MET A 207 13.99 -29.92 -6.17
C MET A 207 15.44 -30.44 -6.20
N ALA A 208 15.93 -30.80 -7.40
CA ALA A 208 17.25 -31.41 -7.57
C ALA A 208 18.44 -30.47 -7.30
N LYS A 209 18.20 -29.15 -7.23
CA LYS A 209 19.19 -28.13 -6.85
C LYS A 209 18.55 -27.05 -6.00
N ILE A 210 18.83 -27.08 -4.69
CA ILE A 210 18.57 -25.95 -3.79
C ILE A 210 19.80 -25.03 -3.86
N ALA A 211 19.69 -23.94 -4.60
CA ALA A 211 20.80 -22.99 -4.83
C ALA A 211 20.91 -21.90 -3.75
N GLU A 212 19.78 -21.50 -3.17
CA GLU A 212 19.70 -20.55 -2.06
C GLU A 212 19.52 -21.30 -0.73
N THR A 213 20.06 -20.78 0.36
CA THR A 213 19.88 -21.37 1.70
C THR A 213 19.89 -20.28 2.75
N TYR A 214 18.87 -20.26 3.61
CA TYR A 214 18.76 -19.30 4.70
C TYR A 214 18.77 -20.06 6.03
N SER A 215 19.74 -19.74 6.88
CA SER A 215 19.89 -20.41 8.18
C SER A 215 19.16 -19.66 9.29
N ILE A 216 18.51 -20.40 10.18
CA ILE A 216 17.97 -19.92 11.45
C ILE A 216 18.88 -20.44 12.56
N GLU A 217 19.24 -19.57 13.49
CA GLU A 217 20.12 -19.87 14.62
C GLU A 217 19.41 -19.57 15.95
N MET A 218 19.90 -20.14 17.04
CA MET A 218 19.39 -19.85 18.39
C MET A 218 20.16 -18.69 18.99
N GLY A 219 19.46 -17.57 19.21
CA GLY A 219 20.00 -16.38 19.85
C GLY A 219 19.44 -16.17 21.27
N PRO A 220 19.85 -15.08 21.96
CA PRO A 220 19.41 -14.78 23.33
C PRO A 220 17.89 -14.59 23.52
N ARG A 221 17.14 -14.38 22.43
CA ARG A 221 15.67 -14.25 22.40
C ARG A 221 14.98 -15.45 21.73
N GLY A 222 15.67 -16.58 21.62
CA GLY A 222 15.20 -17.75 20.87
C GLY A 222 15.60 -17.68 19.38
N PRO A 223 14.84 -18.31 18.47
CA PRO A 223 15.19 -18.41 17.06
C PRO A 223 15.35 -17.04 16.40
N GLN A 224 16.40 -16.85 15.61
CA GLN A 224 16.63 -15.63 14.84
C GLN A 224 17.22 -15.96 13.45
N TRP A 225 16.98 -15.09 12.47
CA TRP A 225 17.64 -15.18 11.17
C TRP A 225 19.14 -15.00 11.34
N LYS A 226 19.94 -15.92 10.78
CA LYS A 226 21.39 -15.73 10.70
C LYS A 226 21.68 -14.48 9.87
N ALA A 227 22.57 -13.62 10.36
CA ALA A 227 22.92 -12.36 9.70
C ALA A 227 23.45 -12.59 8.26
N ASN A 228 23.17 -11.63 7.37
CA ASN A 228 23.69 -11.63 6.00
C ASN A 228 25.24 -11.61 6.04
N PRO A 229 25.96 -12.56 5.40
CA PRO A 229 27.42 -12.59 5.36
C PRO A 229 28.06 -11.37 4.69
N HIS A 230 27.32 -10.69 3.81
CA HIS A 230 27.76 -9.52 3.05
C HIS A 230 26.78 -8.37 3.27
N PRO A 231 26.76 -7.75 4.46
CA PRO A 231 25.85 -6.66 4.78
C PRO A 231 26.19 -5.42 3.95
N PHE A 232 25.15 -4.72 3.50
CA PHE A 232 25.25 -3.50 2.72
C PHE A 232 24.06 -2.59 2.99
N ALA A 233 24.18 -1.30 2.69
CA ALA A 233 23.07 -0.35 2.60
C ALA A 233 22.93 0.17 1.17
N CYS A 234 21.79 0.81 0.86
CA CYS A 234 21.57 1.50 -0.42
C CYS A 234 20.88 2.85 -0.18
N SER A 235 21.46 3.95 -0.70
CA SER A 235 20.79 5.25 -0.69
C SER A 235 19.72 5.34 -1.78
N VAL A 236 18.72 6.20 -1.58
CA VAL A 236 17.68 6.54 -2.56
C VAL A 236 17.64 8.06 -2.71
N GLU A 237 18.10 8.54 -3.87
CA GLU A 237 18.44 9.94 -4.12
C GLU A 237 17.78 10.46 -5.41
N ASP A 238 17.97 11.76 -5.67
CA ASP A 238 17.81 12.43 -6.96
C ASP A 238 16.57 12.02 -7.76
N PRO A 239 15.34 12.33 -7.28
CA PRO A 239 14.11 12.07 -8.02
C PRO A 239 14.07 12.93 -9.30
N THR A 240 14.41 12.30 -10.42
CA THR A 240 14.58 12.96 -11.72
C THR A 240 13.42 12.65 -12.65
N LYS A 241 12.84 13.67 -13.28
CA LYS A 241 11.81 13.50 -14.31
C LYS A 241 12.48 13.07 -15.61
N GLN A 242 12.24 11.84 -16.03
CA GLN A 242 12.68 11.28 -17.30
C GLN A 242 11.50 11.16 -18.28
N THR A 243 11.81 11.16 -19.57
CA THR A 243 10.84 11.03 -20.66
C THR A 243 11.17 9.86 -21.58
N LYS A 244 10.15 9.11 -22.00
CA LYS A 244 10.19 8.12 -23.08
C LYS A 244 9.37 8.61 -24.28
N PHE A 245 9.59 8.00 -25.44
CA PHE A 245 8.87 8.29 -26.69
C PHE A 245 8.86 9.79 -27.04
N LYS A 246 10.05 10.41 -27.10
CA LYS A 246 10.25 11.84 -27.43
C LYS A 246 9.40 12.83 -26.60
N GLY A 247 9.07 12.48 -25.35
CA GLY A 247 8.33 13.34 -24.42
C GLY A 247 6.92 12.83 -24.07
N ILE A 248 6.34 11.95 -24.89
CA ILE A 248 4.94 11.50 -24.76
C ILE A 248 4.67 10.82 -23.41
N LYS A 249 5.61 10.05 -22.86
CA LYS A 249 5.48 9.38 -21.56
C LYS A 249 6.55 9.87 -20.57
N SER A 250 6.15 10.68 -19.59
CA SER A 250 7.02 11.13 -18.47
C SER A 250 6.89 10.24 -17.23
N TYR A 251 7.98 10.03 -16.50
CA TYR A 251 8.00 9.33 -15.20
C TYR A 251 9.11 9.89 -14.28
N ILE A 252 8.98 9.67 -12.96
CA ILE A 252 10.07 9.94 -12.01
C ILE A 252 10.93 8.69 -11.87
N SER A 253 12.25 8.86 -12.00
CA SER A 253 13.27 7.88 -11.68
C SER A 253 14.02 8.28 -10.42
N TYR A 254 14.33 7.30 -9.58
CA TYR A 254 15.16 7.46 -8.39
C TYR A 254 16.54 6.89 -8.69
N LYS A 255 17.57 7.56 -8.18
CA LYS A 255 18.96 7.10 -8.20
C LYS A 255 19.19 6.21 -6.98
N LEU A 256 19.72 5.02 -7.20
CA LEU A 256 20.03 4.05 -6.16
C LEU A 256 21.54 3.83 -6.11
N THR A 257 22.14 3.98 -4.93
CA THR A 257 23.58 3.79 -4.73
C THR A 257 23.82 2.75 -3.64
N PRO A 258 23.99 1.45 -4.00
CA PRO A 258 24.40 0.42 -3.07
C PRO A 258 25.84 0.64 -2.60
N THR A 259 26.09 0.52 -1.30
CA THR A 259 27.43 0.70 -0.69
C THR A 259 28.52 -0.24 -1.21
N HIS A 260 28.16 -1.37 -1.82
CA HIS A 260 29.09 -2.32 -2.43
C HIS A 260 29.24 -2.15 -3.96
N ALA A 261 28.43 -1.29 -4.59
CA ALA A 261 28.40 -1.13 -6.04
C ALA A 261 29.22 0.09 -6.48
N GLY A 262 30.06 -0.08 -7.51
CA GLY A 262 30.91 1.01 -8.03
C GLY A 262 30.18 2.06 -8.88
N SER A 263 28.90 1.86 -9.19
CA SER A 263 28.09 2.75 -10.04
C SER A 263 26.63 2.78 -9.57
N PRO A 264 25.95 3.94 -9.60
CA PRO A 264 24.54 4.03 -9.25
C PRO A 264 23.64 3.45 -10.34
N VAL A 265 22.50 2.87 -9.95
CA VAL A 265 21.45 2.41 -10.87
C VAL A 265 20.22 3.31 -10.79
N TYR A 266 19.54 3.52 -11.92
CA TYR A 266 18.32 4.33 -11.98
C TYR A 266 17.09 3.44 -12.05
N ARG A 267 16.10 3.67 -11.17
CA ARG A 267 14.87 2.88 -11.07
C ARG A 267 13.65 3.80 -10.90
N ARG A 268 12.64 3.63 -11.77
CA ARG A 268 11.31 4.26 -11.63
C ARG A 268 10.40 3.44 -10.73
N TYR A 269 9.34 4.05 -10.21
CA TYR A 269 8.39 3.39 -9.30
C TYR A 269 7.84 2.04 -9.83
N LYS A 270 7.51 1.90 -11.13
CA LYS A 270 7.07 0.61 -11.73
C LYS A 270 8.10 -0.54 -11.56
N HIS A 271 9.38 -0.24 -11.36
CA HIS A 271 10.42 -1.26 -11.12
C HIS A 271 10.43 -1.71 -9.66
N PHE A 272 10.17 -0.81 -8.70
CA PHE A 272 9.96 -1.18 -7.29
C PHE A 272 8.69 -2.02 -7.16
N ASP A 273 7.61 -1.61 -7.82
CA ASP A 273 6.32 -2.33 -7.85
C ASP A 273 6.48 -3.75 -8.40
N TRP A 274 7.22 -3.92 -9.50
CA TRP A 274 7.59 -5.25 -9.99
C TRP A 274 8.32 -6.09 -8.94
N LEU A 275 9.37 -5.53 -8.31
CA LEU A 275 10.17 -6.24 -7.32
C LEU A 275 9.30 -6.62 -6.11
N TYR A 276 8.48 -5.71 -5.59
CA TYR A 276 7.57 -5.96 -4.48
C TYR A 276 6.61 -7.12 -4.77
N ASN A 277 6.02 -7.17 -5.97
CA ASN A 277 5.18 -8.30 -6.39
C ASN A 277 5.97 -9.63 -6.51
N ARG A 278 7.27 -9.60 -6.83
CA ARG A 278 8.13 -10.80 -6.77
C ARG A 278 8.44 -11.22 -5.33
N LEU A 279 8.69 -10.26 -4.44
CA LEU A 279 8.93 -10.52 -3.02
C LEU A 279 7.72 -11.19 -2.36
N LEU A 280 6.51 -10.63 -2.56
CA LEU A 280 5.27 -11.22 -2.04
C LEU A 280 4.99 -12.63 -2.57
N HIS A 281 5.37 -12.92 -3.82
CA HIS A 281 5.18 -14.24 -4.43
C HIS A 281 6.18 -15.28 -3.90
N LYS A 282 7.43 -14.87 -3.62
CA LYS A 282 8.48 -15.76 -3.10
C LYS A 282 8.35 -15.99 -1.59
N PHE A 283 8.18 -14.93 -0.81
CA PHE A 283 8.33 -14.94 0.65
C PHE A 283 6.98 -14.98 1.37
N THR A 284 6.51 -16.18 1.72
CA THR A 284 5.21 -16.41 2.39
C THR A 284 5.20 -16.25 3.91
N VAL A 285 6.37 -16.32 4.55
CA VAL A 285 6.53 -16.26 6.02
C VAL A 285 7.36 -15.07 6.51
N ILE A 286 7.73 -14.16 5.60
CA ILE A 286 8.50 -12.94 5.88
C ILE A 286 7.56 -11.74 5.76
N SER A 287 7.66 -10.75 6.65
CA SER A 287 6.89 -9.53 6.56
C SER A 287 7.54 -8.55 5.57
N VAL A 288 7.15 -8.63 4.29
CA VAL A 288 7.68 -7.75 3.24
C VAL A 288 7.16 -6.31 3.45
N PRO A 289 8.02 -5.28 3.54
CA PRO A 289 7.58 -3.89 3.71
C PRO A 289 6.78 -3.41 2.51
N HIS A 290 5.66 -2.74 2.77
CA HIS A 290 4.76 -2.23 1.72
C HIS A 290 5.35 -1.00 1.01
N LEU A 291 5.05 -0.86 -0.29
CA LEU A 291 5.44 0.33 -1.05
C LEU A 291 4.49 1.51 -0.78
N PRO A 292 4.98 2.76 -0.86
CA PRO A 292 4.11 3.94 -0.81
C PRO A 292 3.17 3.99 -2.01
N GLU A 293 1.94 4.48 -1.79
CA GLU A 293 0.80 4.43 -2.72
C GLU A 293 1.11 4.83 -4.18
N LYS A 294 0.40 4.18 -5.10
CA LYS A 294 0.27 4.59 -6.51
C LYS A 294 -0.71 5.76 -6.58
N GLN A 295 -0.32 6.84 -7.27
CA GLN A 295 -1.17 8.00 -7.51
C GLN A 295 -1.03 8.38 -9.00
N ALA A 296 -2.15 8.58 -9.67
CA ALA A 296 -2.20 8.93 -11.10
C ALA A 296 -2.19 10.46 -11.28
N THR A 297 -3.19 11.14 -10.72
CA THR A 297 -3.29 12.60 -10.61
C THR A 297 -2.25 13.14 -9.62
N GLY A 298 -1.71 14.35 -9.83
CA GLY A 298 -0.73 14.96 -8.93
C GLY A 298 0.63 14.25 -8.84
N ARG A 299 0.89 13.21 -9.65
CA ARG A 299 2.11 12.38 -9.57
C ARG A 299 3.46 13.10 -9.80
N PHE A 300 3.40 14.38 -10.19
CA PHE A 300 4.55 15.26 -10.41
C PHE A 300 4.65 16.42 -9.39
N GLU A 301 3.75 16.47 -8.41
CA GLU A 301 3.79 17.44 -7.31
C GLU A 301 5.00 17.17 -6.40
N GLU A 302 5.67 18.23 -5.97
CA GLU A 302 6.90 18.15 -5.19
C GLU A 302 6.70 17.47 -3.84
N ASP A 303 5.67 17.88 -3.08
CA ASP A 303 5.31 17.27 -1.80
C ASP A 303 5.02 15.76 -1.93
N PHE A 304 4.40 15.34 -3.04
CA PHE A 304 4.13 13.94 -3.33
C PHE A 304 5.39 13.15 -3.67
N ILE A 305 6.26 13.70 -4.52
CA ILE A 305 7.55 13.11 -4.88
C ILE A 305 8.43 12.94 -3.63
N GLU A 306 8.54 13.98 -2.79
CA GLU A 306 9.37 13.95 -1.60
C GLU A 306 8.79 13.01 -0.52
N LYS A 307 7.46 12.98 -0.31
CA LYS A 307 6.81 11.98 0.56
C LYS A 307 7.10 10.55 0.08
N ARG A 308 6.96 10.29 -1.23
CA ARG A 308 7.25 8.98 -1.81
C ARG A 308 8.72 8.61 -1.64
N LYS A 309 9.66 9.53 -1.90
CA LYS A 309 11.10 9.33 -1.73
C LYS A 309 11.45 8.97 -0.28
N ARG A 310 10.95 9.72 0.72
CA ARG A 310 11.18 9.38 2.15
C ARG A 310 10.69 7.97 2.51
N ARG A 311 9.52 7.58 2.02
CA ARG A 311 8.99 6.22 2.21
C ARG A 311 9.78 5.14 1.46
N LEU A 312 10.30 5.44 0.26
CA LEU A 312 11.19 4.52 -0.47
C LEU A 312 12.56 4.38 0.21
N ILE A 313 13.07 5.41 0.90
CA ILE A 313 14.27 5.31 1.75
C ILE A 313 14.02 4.33 2.90
N LEU A 314 12.92 4.50 3.65
CA LEU A 314 12.55 3.58 4.74
C LEU A 314 12.33 2.14 4.25
N TRP A 315 11.67 1.97 3.10
CA TRP A 315 11.51 0.67 2.46
C TRP A 315 12.85 0.04 2.10
N MET A 316 13.77 0.79 1.49
CA MET A 316 15.10 0.32 1.11
C MET A 316 15.96 -0.04 2.32
N ASP A 317 15.92 0.76 3.39
CA ASP A 317 16.65 0.49 4.63
C ASP A 317 16.12 -0.78 5.33
N HIS A 318 14.80 -1.00 5.33
CA HIS A 318 14.22 -2.25 5.82
C HIS A 318 14.66 -3.46 4.96
N MET A 319 14.56 -3.34 3.62
CA MET A 319 14.97 -4.39 2.67
C MET A 319 16.45 -4.78 2.78
N THR A 320 17.33 -3.80 3.00
CA THR A 320 18.79 -4.03 3.11
C THR A 320 19.23 -4.50 4.50
N SER A 321 18.53 -4.11 5.57
CA SER A 321 18.81 -4.61 6.93
C SER A 321 18.18 -5.97 7.25
N HIS A 322 17.21 -6.43 6.46
CA HIS A 322 16.60 -7.75 6.65
C HIS A 322 17.54 -8.89 6.17
N PRO A 323 17.91 -9.88 7.01
CA PRO A 323 18.89 -10.89 6.63
C PRO A 323 18.49 -11.77 5.42
N VAL A 324 17.23 -12.18 5.32
CA VAL A 324 16.70 -12.93 4.16
C VAL A 324 16.54 -12.03 2.91
N LEU A 325 15.71 -10.99 2.99
CA LEU A 325 15.35 -10.15 1.83
C LEU A 325 16.56 -9.49 1.15
N SER A 326 17.58 -9.09 1.93
CA SER A 326 18.81 -8.48 1.39
C SER A 326 19.64 -9.44 0.53
N GLN A 327 19.50 -10.76 0.69
CA GLN A 327 20.24 -11.78 -0.07
C GLN A 327 19.52 -12.26 -1.34
N TYR A 328 18.28 -11.85 -1.58
CA TYR A 328 17.48 -12.31 -2.73
C TYR A 328 18.10 -11.91 -4.08
N GLU A 329 18.31 -12.87 -4.99
CA GLU A 329 18.91 -12.64 -6.32
C GLU A 329 18.18 -11.54 -7.11
N GLY A 330 16.84 -11.53 -7.09
CA GLY A 330 16.05 -10.51 -7.77
C GLY A 330 16.22 -9.09 -7.21
N PHE A 331 16.54 -8.95 -5.92
CA PHE A 331 16.88 -7.67 -5.30
C PHE A 331 18.33 -7.26 -5.61
N GLN A 332 19.26 -8.20 -5.61
CA GLN A 332 20.65 -7.96 -6.05
C GLN A 332 20.72 -7.51 -7.51
N HIS A 333 19.95 -8.16 -8.40
CA HIS A 333 19.80 -7.73 -9.80
C HIS A 333 19.14 -6.35 -9.93
N PHE A 334 18.11 -6.08 -9.11
CA PHE A 334 17.49 -4.74 -9.04
C PHE A 334 18.48 -3.64 -8.67
N LEU A 335 19.45 -3.90 -7.80
CA LEU A 335 20.43 -2.93 -7.32
C LEU A 335 21.71 -2.82 -8.17
N SER A 336 22.10 -3.87 -8.89
CA SER A 336 23.40 -3.93 -9.61
C SER A 336 23.30 -3.78 -11.13
N CYS A 337 22.15 -4.07 -11.74
CA CYS A 337 22.05 -4.13 -13.20
C CYS A 337 22.05 -2.73 -13.85
N LEU A 338 23.08 -2.43 -14.64
CA LEU A 338 23.25 -1.17 -15.39
C LEU A 338 22.71 -1.23 -16.83
N ASP A 339 22.67 -2.42 -17.46
CA ASP A 339 22.30 -2.59 -18.86
C ASP A 339 20.83 -3.02 -19.04
N ASP A 340 20.13 -2.40 -19.98
CA ASP A 340 18.69 -2.64 -20.21
C ASP A 340 18.38 -4.04 -20.79
N LYS A 341 19.30 -4.68 -21.52
CA LYS A 341 19.09 -6.05 -22.04
C LYS A 341 19.28 -7.06 -20.90
N GLN A 342 20.34 -6.92 -20.12
CA GLN A 342 20.56 -7.70 -18.90
C GLN A 342 19.42 -7.49 -17.90
N TRP A 343 18.88 -6.27 -17.78
CA TRP A 343 17.69 -5.98 -16.97
C TRP A 343 16.51 -6.85 -17.37
N LYS A 344 16.12 -6.88 -18.65
CA LYS A 344 15.05 -7.75 -19.17
C LYS A 344 15.33 -9.24 -18.91
N MET A 345 16.58 -9.70 -19.07
CA MET A 345 16.96 -11.10 -18.83
C MET A 345 16.85 -11.51 -17.35
N GLY A 346 17.40 -10.72 -16.42
CA GLY A 346 17.30 -11.02 -14.99
C GLY A 346 15.88 -10.84 -14.44
N LYS A 347 15.09 -9.91 -15.01
CA LYS A 347 13.65 -9.80 -14.75
C LYS A 347 12.94 -11.12 -15.10
N ARG A 348 13.12 -11.62 -16.33
CA ARG A 348 12.56 -12.90 -16.79
C ARG A 348 13.08 -14.12 -15.99
N ARG A 349 14.31 -14.07 -15.44
CA ARG A 349 14.85 -15.10 -14.53
C ARG A 349 14.09 -15.12 -13.20
N ALA A 350 13.98 -13.97 -12.53
CA ALA A 350 13.26 -13.85 -11.25
C ALA A 350 11.74 -14.09 -11.39
N GLU A 351 11.18 -13.96 -12.60
CA GLU A 351 9.79 -14.32 -12.90
C GLU A 351 9.57 -15.83 -13.06
N LYS A 352 10.62 -16.59 -13.38
CA LYS A 352 10.63 -18.05 -13.54
C LYS A 352 11.23 -18.79 -12.33
N ASP A 353 11.34 -18.13 -11.18
CA ASP A 353 11.84 -18.77 -9.97
C ASP A 353 10.85 -19.83 -9.45
N GLU A 354 11.29 -21.09 -9.40
CA GLU A 354 10.50 -22.22 -8.90
C GLU A 354 10.56 -22.34 -7.37
N MET A 355 11.51 -21.68 -6.70
CA MET A 355 11.72 -21.69 -5.25
C MET A 355 10.85 -20.64 -4.54
N VAL A 356 9.56 -20.64 -4.86
CA VAL A 356 8.54 -19.70 -4.39
C VAL A 356 7.51 -20.41 -3.49
N GLY A 357 6.81 -19.66 -2.65
CA GLY A 357 5.68 -20.16 -1.87
C GLY A 357 6.05 -21.30 -0.91
N ALA A 358 5.57 -22.51 -1.23
CA ALA A 358 5.86 -23.74 -0.48
C ALA A 358 7.31 -24.22 -0.67
N SER A 359 7.84 -24.13 -1.89
CA SER A 359 9.20 -24.57 -2.25
C SER A 359 10.26 -23.73 -1.54
N PHE A 360 9.96 -22.45 -1.30
CA PHE A 360 10.84 -21.56 -0.53
C PHE A 360 11.16 -22.10 0.87
N LEU A 361 10.22 -22.78 1.54
CA LEU A 361 10.44 -23.35 2.87
C LEU A 361 11.48 -24.50 2.89
N LEU A 362 11.80 -25.11 1.74
CA LEU A 362 12.88 -26.09 1.61
C LEU A 362 14.28 -25.45 1.66
N THR A 363 14.39 -24.12 1.48
CA THR A 363 15.66 -23.38 1.58
C THR A 363 16.10 -23.14 3.03
N PHE A 364 15.26 -23.46 4.01
CA PHE A 364 15.53 -23.16 5.42
C PHE A 364 16.33 -24.26 6.12
N GLN A 365 17.45 -23.86 6.71
CA GLN A 365 18.18 -24.67 7.69
C GLN A 365 17.76 -24.26 9.10
N ILE A 366 17.10 -25.16 9.82
CA ILE A 366 16.67 -24.94 11.21
C ILE A 366 17.68 -25.51 12.23
N PRO A 367 17.70 -24.99 13.48
CA PRO A 367 18.45 -25.59 14.57
C PRO A 367 18.03 -27.04 14.87
N THR A 368 18.95 -27.81 15.43
CA THR A 368 18.67 -29.19 15.89
C THR A 368 17.84 -29.23 17.17
N GLU A 369 17.81 -28.15 17.96
CA GLU A 369 17.06 -28.06 19.21
C GLU A 369 15.57 -28.36 19.04
N HIS A 370 15.02 -29.13 19.99
CA HIS A 370 13.59 -29.40 20.05
C HIS A 370 12.91 -28.32 20.89
N GLN A 371 11.89 -27.68 20.33
CA GLN A 371 10.96 -26.83 21.07
C GLN A 371 9.65 -27.59 21.25
N ASP A 372 9.00 -27.44 22.39
CA ASP A 372 7.64 -27.93 22.57
C ASP A 372 6.67 -27.15 21.66
N LEU A 373 5.70 -27.84 21.07
CA LEU A 373 4.80 -27.22 20.10
C LEU A 373 3.72 -26.34 20.76
N GLN A 374 3.32 -26.64 22.01
CA GLN A 374 2.41 -25.80 22.78
C GLN A 374 3.10 -24.50 23.18
N ASP A 375 4.35 -24.56 23.65
CA ASP A 375 5.16 -23.37 23.93
C ASP A 375 5.27 -22.42 22.71
N VAL A 376 5.41 -22.98 21.51
CA VAL A 376 5.47 -22.17 20.27
C VAL A 376 4.09 -21.64 19.89
N GLU A 377 3.01 -22.41 20.07
CA GLU A 377 1.64 -21.95 19.81
C GLU A 377 1.24 -20.80 20.74
N ASP A 378 1.55 -20.90 22.03
CA ASP A 378 1.28 -19.87 23.04
C ASP A 378 2.07 -18.57 22.77
N ARG A 379 3.32 -18.68 22.30
CA ARG A 379 4.12 -17.53 21.84
C ARG A 379 3.51 -16.86 20.60
N VAL A 380 3.02 -17.65 19.64
CA VAL A 380 2.37 -17.14 18.43
C VAL A 380 1.05 -16.44 18.77
N ASP A 381 0.26 -16.96 19.71
CA ASP A 381 -0.97 -16.27 20.17
C ASP A 381 -0.69 -15.02 21.00
N THR A 382 0.36 -15.03 21.82
CA THR A 382 0.85 -13.82 22.52
C THR A 382 1.24 -12.75 21.50
N PHE A 383 1.98 -13.11 20.45
CA PHE A 383 2.37 -12.19 19.38
C PHE A 383 1.17 -11.72 18.54
N LYS A 384 0.17 -12.58 18.30
CA LYS A 384 -1.09 -12.21 17.63
C LYS A 384 -1.86 -11.13 18.42
N ALA A 385 -1.94 -11.27 19.74
CA ALA A 385 -2.57 -10.26 20.60
C ALA A 385 -1.77 -8.94 20.60
N PHE A 386 -0.43 -9.04 20.69
CA PHE A 386 0.48 -7.90 20.63
C PHE A 386 0.38 -7.15 19.29
N SER A 387 0.46 -7.85 18.15
CA SER A 387 0.47 -7.24 16.81
C SER A 387 -0.83 -6.51 16.51
N LYS A 388 -1.99 -7.10 16.85
CA LYS A 388 -3.27 -6.40 16.78
C LYS A 388 -3.29 -5.12 17.64
N LYS A 389 -2.87 -5.21 18.91
CA LYS A 389 -2.87 -4.03 19.79
C LYS A 389 -1.88 -2.96 19.33
N MET A 390 -0.76 -3.35 18.73
CA MET A 390 0.20 -2.43 18.12
C MET A 390 -0.40 -1.73 16.91
N ASP A 391 -1.10 -2.44 16.03
CA ASP A 391 -1.76 -1.87 14.84
C ASP A 391 -2.80 -0.82 15.21
N ASP A 392 -3.73 -1.15 16.13
CA ASP A 392 -4.70 -0.20 16.70
C ASP A 392 -4.02 1.08 17.23
N SER A 393 -2.88 0.92 17.93
CA SER A 393 -2.16 2.02 18.58
C SER A 393 -1.34 2.87 17.59
N VAL A 394 -0.77 2.25 16.55
CA VAL A 394 -0.07 2.93 15.46
C VAL A 394 -1.06 3.72 14.61
N LEU A 395 -2.24 3.15 14.32
CA LEU A 395 -3.33 3.85 13.63
C LEU A 395 -3.83 5.07 14.44
N GLN A 396 -4.01 4.91 15.75
CA GLN A 396 -4.37 6.02 16.63
C GLN A 396 -3.33 7.16 16.59
N LEU A 397 -2.03 6.83 16.74
CA LEU A 397 -0.97 7.82 16.71
C LEU A 397 -0.84 8.49 15.33
N SER A 398 -0.97 7.72 14.24
CA SER A 398 -0.96 8.22 12.86
C SER A 398 -2.12 9.22 12.61
N THR A 399 -3.30 8.92 13.16
CA THR A 399 -4.48 9.82 13.10
C THR A 399 -4.22 11.14 13.84
N VAL A 400 -3.75 11.06 15.09
CA VAL A 400 -3.45 12.26 15.91
C VAL A 400 -2.32 13.10 15.31
N ALA A 401 -1.25 12.46 14.81
CA ALA A 401 -0.16 13.16 14.13
C ALA A 401 -0.65 13.84 12.83
N SER A 402 -1.52 13.19 12.05
CA SER A 402 -2.11 13.77 10.84
C SER A 402 -3.05 14.95 11.15
N GLU A 403 -3.81 14.90 12.24
CA GLU A 403 -4.55 16.06 12.74
C GLU A 403 -3.64 17.21 13.17
N LEU A 404 -2.53 16.88 13.84
CA LEU A 404 -1.59 17.87 14.33
C LEU A 404 -0.89 18.59 13.17
N VAL A 405 -0.56 17.90 12.08
CA VAL A 405 -0.11 18.50 10.80
C VAL A 405 -1.13 19.53 10.30
N ARG A 406 -2.41 19.16 10.20
CA ARG A 406 -3.48 20.09 9.73
C ARG A 406 -3.61 21.31 10.65
N LYS A 407 -3.49 21.12 11.96
CA LYS A 407 -3.51 22.22 12.96
C LYS A 407 -2.31 23.15 12.81
N HIS A 408 -1.11 22.63 12.53
CA HIS A 408 0.09 23.43 12.28
C HIS A 408 -0.02 24.30 11.02
N VAL A 409 -0.29 23.68 9.87
CA VAL A 409 -0.35 24.36 8.56
C VAL A 409 -1.50 25.38 8.48
N GLY A 410 -2.66 25.05 9.09
CA GLY A 410 -3.86 25.88 9.02
C GLY A 410 -4.15 26.68 10.30
N GLY A 411 -4.40 25.99 11.41
CA GLY A 411 -4.94 26.58 12.64
C GLY A 411 -3.97 27.53 13.34
N PHE A 412 -2.81 27.00 13.78
CA PHE A 412 -1.81 27.76 14.53
C PHE A 412 -1.28 28.94 13.72
N ARG A 413 -0.97 28.73 12.42
CA ARG A 413 -0.61 29.81 11.49
C ARG A 413 -1.61 30.97 11.53
N LYS A 414 -2.91 30.68 11.38
CA LYS A 414 -3.97 31.70 11.36
C LYS A 414 -4.13 32.43 12.69
N GLU A 415 -4.06 31.74 13.82
CA GLU A 415 -4.19 32.40 15.13
C GLU A 415 -3.01 33.33 15.44
N PHE A 416 -1.78 32.93 15.10
CA PHE A 416 -0.61 33.79 15.25
C PHE A 416 -0.59 34.97 14.26
N GLN A 417 -1.05 34.78 13.01
CA GLN A 417 -1.25 35.87 12.06
C GLN A 417 -2.29 36.88 12.57
N LYS A 418 -3.46 36.45 13.05
CA LYS A 418 -4.48 37.35 13.63
C LYS A 418 -3.92 38.18 14.79
N LEU A 419 -3.19 37.55 15.70
CA LEU A 419 -2.53 38.24 16.81
C LEU A 419 -1.50 39.27 16.30
N GLY A 420 -0.70 38.89 15.30
CA GLY A 420 0.26 39.78 14.66
C GLY A 420 -0.39 41.02 14.04
N SER A 421 -1.42 40.82 13.23
CA SER A 421 -2.16 41.92 12.59
C SER A 421 -2.89 42.81 13.61
N ALA A 422 -3.35 42.27 14.75
CA ALA A 422 -3.93 43.06 15.83
C ALA A 422 -2.91 44.03 16.48
N PHE A 423 -1.67 43.58 16.71
CA PHE A 423 -0.60 44.48 17.17
C PHE A 423 -0.27 45.55 16.14
N GLN A 424 -0.22 45.21 14.85
CA GLN A 424 0.01 46.20 13.78
C GLN A 424 -1.11 47.25 13.73
N ALA A 425 -2.37 46.85 13.93
CA ALA A 425 -3.50 47.77 13.98
C ALA A 425 -3.42 48.76 15.16
N ILE A 426 -2.96 48.31 16.34
CA ILE A 426 -2.71 49.19 17.50
C ILE A 426 -1.58 50.19 17.19
N SER A 427 -0.47 49.71 16.61
CA SER A 427 0.64 50.57 16.18
C SER A 427 0.19 51.65 15.17
N HIS A 428 -0.64 51.28 14.20
CA HIS A 428 -1.23 52.22 13.25
C HIS A 428 -2.15 53.23 13.95
N ALA A 429 -2.99 52.81 14.90
CA ALA A 429 -3.85 53.73 15.64
C ALA A 429 -3.05 54.78 16.43
N PHE A 430 -1.94 54.38 17.05
CA PHE A 430 -1.06 55.31 17.78
C PHE A 430 -0.32 56.30 16.87
N GLN A 431 -0.14 55.99 15.58
CA GLN A 431 0.46 56.91 14.60
C GLN A 431 -0.52 57.99 14.10
N MET A 432 -1.82 57.89 14.40
CA MET A 432 -2.85 58.83 13.92
C MET A 432 -2.83 60.20 14.60
N ASP A 433 -2.12 60.37 15.72
CA ASP A 433 -1.99 61.63 16.47
C ASP A 433 -0.51 61.99 16.70
N PRO A 434 0.20 62.51 15.67
CA PRO A 434 1.66 62.67 15.69
C PRO A 434 2.24 63.47 16.87
N PRO A 435 1.64 64.59 17.33
CA PRO A 435 2.21 65.38 18.43
C PRO A 435 2.31 64.64 19.78
N PHE A 436 1.52 63.58 19.97
CA PHE A 436 1.50 62.77 21.20
C PHE A 436 2.00 61.33 20.95
N SER A 437 2.55 61.06 19.76
CA SER A 437 2.97 59.72 19.33
C SER A 437 4.43 59.43 19.66
N SER A 438 4.71 58.24 20.22
CA SER A 438 6.08 57.75 20.36
C SER A 438 6.42 56.81 19.20
N GLU A 439 7.20 57.30 18.22
CA GLU A 439 7.63 56.49 17.08
C GLU A 439 8.36 55.22 17.51
N ALA A 440 9.19 55.28 18.56
CA ALA A 440 9.93 54.14 19.07
C ALA A 440 8.99 53.04 19.60
N LEU A 441 7.98 53.41 20.39
CA LEU A 441 6.97 52.48 20.91
C LEU A 441 6.13 51.89 19.78
N ASN A 442 5.69 52.71 18.82
CA ASN A 442 4.91 52.26 17.68
C ASN A 442 5.69 51.26 16.83
N ASN A 443 6.99 51.52 16.60
CA ASN A 443 7.88 50.62 15.87
C ASN A 443 8.09 49.29 16.61
N ALA A 444 8.22 49.31 17.95
CA ALA A 444 8.30 48.10 18.76
C ALA A 444 7.00 47.27 18.69
N ILE A 445 5.83 47.90 18.80
CA ILE A 445 4.52 47.23 18.68
C ILE A 445 4.30 46.67 17.27
N SER A 446 4.66 47.41 16.22
CA SER A 446 4.60 46.95 14.83
C SER A 446 5.52 45.73 14.61
N HIS A 447 6.73 45.76 15.20
CA HIS A 447 7.66 44.63 15.14
C HIS A 447 7.10 43.40 15.85
N THR A 448 6.52 43.54 17.05
CA THR A 448 5.82 42.44 17.74
C THR A 448 4.77 41.80 16.83
N GLY A 449 4.02 42.60 16.08
CA GLY A 449 3.07 42.10 15.10
C GLY A 449 3.71 41.20 14.03
N ARG A 450 4.78 41.69 13.38
CA ARG A 450 5.54 40.93 12.36
C ARG A 450 6.22 39.68 12.93
N THR A 451 6.66 39.73 14.18
CA THR A 451 7.22 38.57 14.88
C THR A 451 6.17 37.48 15.04
N TYR A 452 4.95 37.80 15.47
CA TYR A 452 3.89 36.80 15.60
C TYR A 452 3.46 36.23 14.24
N GLU A 453 3.40 37.04 13.18
CA GLU A 453 3.22 36.53 11.81
C GLU A 453 4.33 35.54 11.41
N THR A 454 5.59 35.88 11.70
CA THR A 454 6.75 35.00 11.47
C THR A 454 6.65 33.69 12.26
N VAL A 455 6.25 33.75 13.53
CA VAL A 455 6.00 32.55 14.36
C VAL A 455 4.89 31.69 13.74
N GLY A 456 3.83 32.31 13.20
CA GLY A 456 2.77 31.60 12.48
C GLY A 456 3.29 30.80 11.27
N GLU A 457 4.18 31.38 10.47
CA GLU A 457 4.85 30.68 9.36
C GLU A 457 5.77 29.56 9.86
N MET A 458 6.54 29.79 10.93
CA MET A 458 7.37 28.75 11.54
C MET A 458 6.53 27.53 11.98
N PHE A 459 5.34 27.75 12.56
CA PHE A 459 4.40 26.67 12.87
C PHE A 459 3.91 25.93 11.61
N ALA A 460 3.67 26.64 10.50
CA ALA A 460 3.21 26.03 9.26
C ALA A 460 4.27 25.15 8.58
N GLU A 461 5.55 25.53 8.68
CA GLU A 461 6.66 24.78 8.11
C GLU A 461 7.14 23.61 9.00
N GLN A 462 6.98 23.71 10.32
CA GLN A 462 7.54 22.75 11.28
C GLN A 462 7.22 21.27 10.99
N PRO A 463 6.01 20.86 10.58
CA PRO A 463 5.69 19.45 10.29
C PRO A 463 6.62 18.74 9.31
N LYS A 464 7.28 19.49 8.42
CA LYS A 464 8.28 18.95 7.46
C LYS A 464 9.52 18.40 8.17
N ASN A 465 9.85 18.92 9.36
CA ASN A 465 11.03 18.56 10.12
C ASN A 465 10.84 17.34 11.01
N ASP A 466 9.61 17.07 11.47
CA ASP A 466 9.33 16.08 12.52
C ASP A 466 8.12 15.16 12.24
N LEU A 467 6.90 15.70 12.14
CA LEU A 467 5.67 14.94 12.02
C LEU A 467 5.62 14.11 10.73
N PHE A 468 6.20 14.60 9.64
CA PHE A 468 6.28 13.84 8.39
C PHE A 468 7.18 12.59 8.54
N GLN A 469 8.32 12.70 9.22
CA GLN A 469 9.20 11.55 9.49
C GLN A 469 8.52 10.52 10.40
N MET A 470 7.79 10.99 11.40
CA MET A 470 6.96 10.14 12.28
C MET A 470 5.88 9.41 11.47
N LEU A 471 5.07 10.12 10.68
CA LEU A 471 4.02 9.53 9.85
C LEU A 471 4.54 8.54 8.81
N ASP A 472 5.71 8.80 8.23
CA ASP A 472 6.35 7.88 7.28
C ASP A 472 6.86 6.60 7.98
N THR A 473 7.37 6.71 9.21
CA THR A 473 7.75 5.55 10.05
C THR A 473 6.53 4.75 10.48
N LEU A 474 5.46 5.40 10.95
CA LEU A 474 4.22 4.72 11.34
C LEU A 474 3.60 3.98 10.15
N SER A 475 3.61 4.59 8.96
CA SER A 475 3.12 3.97 7.72
C SER A 475 3.89 2.70 7.33
N LEU A 476 5.21 2.64 7.57
CA LEU A 476 6.00 1.41 7.38
C LEU A 476 5.48 0.30 8.30
N TYR A 477 5.26 0.62 9.58
CA TYR A 477 4.79 -0.36 10.56
C TYR A 477 3.36 -0.83 10.33
N GLN A 478 2.45 0.01 9.82
CA GLN A 478 1.12 -0.43 9.39
C GLN A 478 1.21 -1.49 8.27
N GLY A 479 2.06 -1.26 7.26
CA GLY A 479 2.32 -2.24 6.21
C GLY A 479 2.85 -3.56 6.77
N LEU A 480 3.90 -3.51 7.60
CA LEU A 480 4.48 -4.71 8.23
C LEU A 480 3.50 -5.46 9.15
N LEU A 481 2.63 -4.74 9.88
CA LEU A 481 1.63 -5.33 10.76
C LEU A 481 0.50 -6.03 9.98
N SER A 482 0.09 -5.47 8.84
CA SER A 482 -0.95 -6.05 7.97
C SER A 482 -0.58 -7.42 7.38
N ASN A 483 0.71 -7.77 7.31
CA ASN A 483 1.18 -9.06 6.82
C ASN A 483 1.00 -10.19 7.85
N PHE A 484 1.08 -9.88 9.16
CA PHE A 484 1.12 -10.90 10.21
C PHE A 484 -0.17 -11.72 10.39
N PRO A 485 -1.41 -11.20 10.21
CA PRO A 485 -2.63 -11.99 10.28
C PRO A 485 -2.60 -13.24 9.39
N ASP A 486 -2.13 -13.08 8.14
CA ASP A 486 -1.99 -14.19 7.18
C ASP A 486 -0.88 -15.14 7.60
N ILE A 487 0.33 -14.63 7.92
CA ILE A 487 1.48 -15.46 8.33
C ILE A 487 1.15 -16.30 9.60
N ILE A 488 0.48 -15.70 10.58
CA ILE A 488 0.03 -16.39 11.80
C ILE A 488 -1.02 -17.46 11.49
N HIS A 489 -1.91 -17.20 10.51
CA HIS A 489 -2.87 -18.19 10.04
C HIS A 489 -2.17 -19.41 9.39
N LEU A 490 -1.07 -19.20 8.65
CA LEU A 490 -0.26 -20.29 8.10
C LEU A 490 0.26 -21.22 9.20
N GLN A 491 0.85 -20.66 10.27
CA GLN A 491 1.39 -21.44 11.39
C GLN A 491 0.27 -22.17 12.17
N LYS A 492 -0.88 -21.53 12.38
CA LYS A 492 -2.04 -22.18 13.02
C LYS A 492 -2.60 -23.33 12.17
N GLY A 493 -2.61 -23.19 10.85
CA GLY A 493 -2.94 -24.29 9.93
C GLY A 493 -1.96 -25.46 10.07
N ALA A 494 -0.66 -25.17 10.15
CA ALA A 494 0.38 -26.19 10.36
C ALA A 494 0.22 -26.92 11.71
N PHE A 495 -0.06 -26.21 12.81
CA PHE A 495 -0.35 -26.82 14.11
C PHE A 495 -1.60 -27.72 14.08
N ALA A 496 -2.68 -27.27 13.43
CA ALA A 496 -3.88 -28.08 13.25
C ALA A 496 -3.58 -29.40 12.52
N LYS A 497 -2.75 -29.36 11.46
CA LYS A 497 -2.33 -30.57 10.72
C LYS A 497 -1.45 -31.51 11.56
N VAL A 498 -0.58 -31.00 12.44
CA VAL A 498 0.16 -31.86 13.37
C VAL A 498 -0.79 -32.55 14.35
N LYS A 499 -1.72 -31.82 14.97
CA LYS A 499 -2.73 -32.37 15.89
C LYS A 499 -3.63 -33.42 15.20
N GLU A 500 -4.04 -33.15 13.96
CA GLU A 500 -4.81 -34.08 13.12
C GLU A 500 -4.01 -35.37 12.80
N SER A 501 -2.77 -35.23 12.34
CA SER A 501 -1.90 -36.36 11.97
C SER A 501 -1.55 -37.25 13.16
N GLN A 502 -1.27 -36.68 14.34
CA GLN A 502 -1.00 -37.47 15.54
C GLN A 502 -2.23 -38.30 15.94
N ARG A 503 -3.41 -37.68 15.99
CA ARG A 503 -4.66 -38.40 16.30
C ARG A 503 -4.91 -39.56 15.32
N MET A 504 -4.64 -39.38 14.03
CA MET A 504 -4.80 -40.47 13.06
C MET A 504 -3.72 -41.55 13.17
N SER A 505 -2.52 -41.23 13.66
CA SER A 505 -1.51 -42.21 14.04
C SER A 505 -1.98 -43.03 15.25
N ASP A 506 -2.50 -42.35 16.28
CA ASP A 506 -3.02 -42.97 17.51
C ASP A 506 -4.27 -43.85 17.22
N GLU A 507 -5.10 -43.47 16.24
CA GLU A 507 -6.21 -44.27 15.70
C GLU A 507 -5.75 -45.45 14.81
N GLY A 508 -4.45 -45.63 14.56
CA GLY A 508 -3.89 -46.67 13.69
C GLY A 508 -4.18 -46.48 12.20
N ARG A 509 -4.57 -45.27 11.78
CA ARG A 509 -4.98 -44.92 10.40
C ARG A 509 -3.86 -44.29 9.57
N MET A 510 -2.79 -43.85 10.22
CA MET A 510 -1.60 -43.24 9.63
C MET A 510 -0.34 -43.90 10.22
N ALA A 511 0.76 -43.98 9.46
CA ALA A 511 2.04 -44.43 9.98
C ALA A 511 2.72 -43.33 10.81
N GLN A 512 3.32 -43.69 11.96
CA GLN A 512 3.99 -42.72 12.84
C GLN A 512 5.12 -41.95 12.11
N GLU A 513 5.81 -42.57 11.14
CA GLU A 513 6.83 -41.90 10.33
C GLU A 513 6.25 -40.76 9.46
N GLU A 514 5.03 -40.91 8.95
CA GLU A 514 4.33 -39.90 8.16
C GLU A 514 3.90 -38.71 9.06
N ALA A 515 3.34 -39.01 10.24
CA ALA A 515 3.02 -38.02 11.26
C ALA A 515 4.26 -37.26 11.77
N ASP A 516 5.38 -37.97 11.99
CA ASP A 516 6.66 -37.36 12.34
C ASP A 516 7.20 -36.47 11.21
N GLY A 517 7.00 -36.85 9.95
CA GLY A 517 7.31 -36.02 8.78
C GLY A 517 6.55 -34.70 8.77
N ILE A 518 5.24 -34.75 9.03
CA ILE A 518 4.37 -33.56 9.17
C ILE A 518 4.86 -32.69 10.35
N ARG A 519 5.17 -33.30 11.49
CA ARG A 519 5.73 -32.61 12.67
C ARG A 519 7.05 -31.92 12.37
N ARG A 520 7.98 -32.56 11.65
CA ARG A 520 9.26 -31.96 11.23
C ARG A 520 9.07 -30.75 10.33
N ARG A 521 8.14 -30.80 9.36
CA ARG A 521 7.87 -29.68 8.45
C ARG A 521 7.14 -28.52 9.16
N CYS A 522 6.25 -28.82 10.11
CA CYS A 522 5.65 -27.80 10.97
C CYS A 522 6.69 -27.04 11.82
N ARG A 523 7.73 -27.72 12.32
CA ARG A 523 8.87 -27.06 13.00
C ARG A 523 9.58 -26.06 12.10
N VAL A 524 9.76 -26.34 10.80
CA VAL A 524 10.41 -25.41 9.86
C VAL A 524 9.66 -24.07 9.79
N VAL A 525 8.34 -24.11 9.63
CA VAL A 525 7.50 -22.91 9.59
C VAL A 525 7.51 -22.19 10.95
N GLY A 526 7.45 -22.93 12.06
CA GLY A 526 7.48 -22.38 13.42
C GLY A 526 8.80 -21.71 13.81
N PHE A 527 9.94 -22.24 13.35
CA PHE A 527 11.25 -21.59 13.51
C PHE A 527 11.34 -20.31 12.67
N ALA A 528 10.87 -20.34 11.41
CA ALA A 528 10.88 -19.17 10.54
C ALA A 528 10.00 -18.04 11.06
N LEU A 529 8.79 -18.33 11.53
CA LEU A 529 7.92 -17.33 12.15
C LEU A 529 8.52 -16.74 13.44
N GLN A 530 9.14 -17.56 14.30
CA GLN A 530 9.83 -17.03 15.49
C GLN A 530 11.01 -16.13 15.11
N ALA A 531 11.80 -16.51 14.09
CA ALA A 531 12.90 -15.69 13.57
C ALA A 531 12.39 -14.34 13.02
N GLU A 532 11.25 -14.37 12.31
CA GLU A 532 10.60 -13.18 11.77
C GLU A 532 10.04 -12.25 12.86
N MET A 533 9.32 -12.80 13.84
CA MET A 533 8.84 -12.07 15.02
C MET A 533 9.99 -11.40 15.77
N ASN A 534 11.11 -12.11 15.94
CA ASN A 534 12.31 -11.58 16.58
C ASN A 534 12.99 -10.48 15.75
N HIS A 535 13.06 -10.62 14.42
CA HIS A 535 13.56 -9.54 13.55
C HIS A 535 12.66 -8.30 13.60
N PHE A 536 11.34 -8.47 13.54
CA PHE A 536 10.37 -7.39 13.68
C PHE A 536 10.53 -6.63 15.00
N HIS A 537 10.67 -7.35 16.13
CA HIS A 537 10.89 -6.71 17.44
C HIS A 537 12.22 -5.93 17.52
N GLN A 538 13.31 -6.49 16.95
CA GLN A 538 14.60 -5.81 16.86
C GLN A 538 14.53 -4.51 16.08
N ARG A 539 13.92 -4.56 14.88
CA ARG A 539 13.75 -3.39 14.02
C ARG A 539 12.83 -2.35 14.66
N ARG A 540 11.71 -2.78 15.27
CA ARG A 540 10.77 -1.93 16.02
C ARG A 540 11.46 -1.11 17.10
N GLU A 541 12.31 -1.74 17.92
CA GLU A 541 13.01 -1.06 19.01
C GLU A 541 13.99 -0.01 18.50
N LEU A 542 14.70 -0.29 17.41
CA LEU A 542 15.58 0.66 16.73
C LEU A 542 14.78 1.86 16.17
N ASP A 543 13.73 1.59 15.40
CA ASP A 543 13.00 2.60 14.65
C ASP A 543 12.17 3.51 15.54
N PHE A 544 11.43 2.96 16.51
CA PHE A 544 10.67 3.80 17.44
C PHE A 544 11.58 4.65 18.32
N LYS A 545 12.76 4.13 18.70
CA LYS A 545 13.78 4.91 19.40
C LYS A 545 14.28 6.08 18.54
N HIS A 546 14.66 5.83 17.28
CA HIS A 546 15.14 6.88 16.38
C HIS A 546 14.04 7.90 16.03
N MET A 547 12.81 7.45 15.76
CA MET A 547 11.64 8.28 15.49
C MET A 547 11.37 9.24 16.65
N MET A 548 11.28 8.72 17.89
CA MET A 548 11.02 9.56 19.07
C MET A 548 12.19 10.49 19.39
N GLN A 549 13.44 10.05 19.19
CA GLN A 549 14.60 10.93 19.35
C GLN A 549 14.65 12.05 18.29
N SER A 550 14.31 11.77 17.02
CA SER A 550 14.24 12.79 15.97
C SER A 550 13.16 13.82 16.29
N TYR A 551 11.94 13.34 16.57
CA TYR A 551 10.79 14.18 16.92
C TYR A 551 11.10 15.12 18.10
N LEU A 552 11.59 14.59 19.23
CA LEU A 552 11.87 15.41 20.42
C LEU A 552 12.99 16.42 20.18
N ARG A 553 14.06 16.07 19.44
CA ARG A 553 15.13 17.02 19.10
C ARG A 553 14.60 18.17 18.24
N GLN A 554 13.78 17.86 17.23
CA GLN A 554 13.21 18.87 16.34
C GLN A 554 12.20 19.78 17.05
N GLN A 555 11.40 19.24 17.97
CA GLN A 555 10.50 20.01 18.83
C GLN A 555 11.28 20.95 19.77
N ILE A 556 12.38 20.49 20.39
CA ILE A 556 13.25 21.35 21.21
C ILE A 556 13.82 22.51 20.38
N LEU A 557 14.40 22.21 19.20
CA LEU A 557 14.95 23.22 18.29
C LEU A 557 13.88 24.19 17.76
N PHE A 558 12.65 23.73 17.58
CA PHE A 558 11.52 24.57 17.19
C PHE A 558 11.17 25.58 18.29
N TYR A 559 10.87 25.13 19.50
CA TYR A 559 10.50 26.03 20.60
C TYR A 559 11.64 26.96 21.02
N GLN A 560 12.90 26.53 20.91
CA GLN A 560 14.07 27.42 21.08
C GLN A 560 14.10 28.54 20.04
N ARG A 561 13.87 28.25 18.75
CA ARG A 561 13.79 29.26 17.69
C ARG A 561 12.63 30.23 17.91
N VAL A 562 11.47 29.74 18.36
CA VAL A 562 10.31 30.60 18.71
C VAL A 562 10.68 31.53 19.87
N GLY A 563 11.30 31.00 20.93
CA GLY A 563 11.79 31.80 22.06
C GLY A 563 12.74 32.92 21.64
N GLN A 564 13.71 32.62 20.76
CA GLN A 564 14.66 33.60 20.22
C GLN A 564 13.98 34.75 19.46
N GLN A 565 12.90 34.49 18.71
CA GLN A 565 12.15 35.55 18.02
C GLN A 565 11.42 36.47 19.02
N LEU A 566 10.86 35.89 20.09
CA LEU A 566 10.21 36.65 21.16
C LEU A 566 11.22 37.47 21.98
N GLU A 567 12.38 36.90 22.35
CA GLU A 567 13.47 37.61 23.03
C GLU A 567 14.01 38.78 22.20
N LYS A 568 14.23 38.57 20.89
CA LYS A 568 14.68 39.63 19.97
C LYS A 568 13.69 40.79 19.92
N THR A 569 12.40 40.47 19.96
CA THR A 569 11.30 41.45 19.94
C THR A 569 11.20 42.21 21.25
N LEU A 570 11.33 41.50 22.38
CA LEU A 570 11.27 42.09 23.72
C LEU A 570 12.31 43.20 23.90
N ARG A 571 13.52 43.01 23.38
CA ARG A 571 14.62 44.01 23.45
C ARG A 571 14.31 45.34 22.76
N MET A 572 13.29 45.42 21.91
CA MET A 572 12.84 46.69 21.33
C MET A 572 12.11 47.58 22.35
N TYR A 573 11.74 47.04 23.51
CA TYR A 573 11.08 47.78 24.59
C TYR A 573 12.04 48.26 25.69
N ASP A 574 13.32 47.83 25.67
CA ASP A 574 14.30 48.12 26.74
C ASP A 574 14.78 49.59 26.77
N HIS A 575 14.48 50.38 25.73
CA HIS A 575 14.98 51.75 25.53
C HIS A 575 13.88 52.74 25.11
N LEU A 576 12.63 52.51 25.54
CA LEU A 576 11.45 53.32 25.22
C LEU A 576 11.14 54.38 26.29
#